data_AF-B4JBA7-F1
#
_entry.id   AF-B4JBA7-F1
#
_cell.length_a   1.000
_cell.length_b   1.000
_cell.length_c   1.000
_cell.angle_alpha   90.00
_cell.angle_beta   90.00
_cell.angle_gamma   90.00
#
_symmetry.space_group_name_H-M   'P 1'
#
loop_
_entity.id
_entity.type
_entity.pdbx_description
1 polymer ?
#
loop_
_entity_poly.entity_id
_entity_poly.type
_entity_poly.pdbx_seq_one_letter_code
_entity_poly.pdbx_strand_id
1 'polypeptide(L)'
;MPNGATLNLGSSCPFKELEQLDHLTLQQQINANFILHAITNYKKSPSERKTLDFIDKKWLALLRLWREFRLRDKQIRRDYKSAEPEHGYFQQELYSLIHEKYMAARSRMGRDKRNLLKCKASQA
;
A
#
# COMPACT_ATOMS: atom_id res chain seq x y z
N MET A 1 -45.03 27.99 -55.06
CA MET A 1 -43.79 28.11 -54.27
C MET A 1 -44.09 27.73 -52.83
N PRO A 2 -43.50 26.67 -52.25
CA PRO A 2 -43.57 26.44 -50.81
C PRO A 2 -42.26 26.84 -50.13
N ASN A 3 -42.39 27.62 -49.05
CA ASN A 3 -41.29 27.97 -48.14
C ASN A 3 -40.97 26.78 -47.23
N GLY A 4 -39.74 26.28 -47.31
CA GLY A 4 -39.22 25.24 -46.41
C GLY A 4 -38.87 25.84 -45.05
N ALA A 5 -39.57 25.41 -44.00
CA ALA A 5 -39.21 25.70 -42.63
C ALA A 5 -38.12 24.70 -42.18
N THR A 6 -36.89 25.20 -42.00
CA THR A 6 -35.75 24.44 -41.47
C THR A 6 -35.85 24.40 -39.95
N LEU A 7 -36.09 23.21 -39.37
CA LEU A 7 -36.01 22.98 -37.93
C LEU A 7 -34.54 22.98 -37.51
N ASN A 8 -34.10 24.05 -36.84
CA ASN A 8 -32.82 24.08 -36.15
C ASN A 8 -32.88 23.18 -34.91
N LEU A 9 -32.43 21.93 -35.05
CA LEU A 9 -32.07 21.07 -33.93
C LEU A 9 -30.82 21.68 -33.26
N GLY A 10 -31.03 22.30 -32.10
CA GLY A 10 -29.95 22.80 -31.25
C GLY A 10 -28.97 21.68 -30.93
N SER A 11 -27.74 21.84 -31.40
CA SER A 11 -26.59 21.00 -31.06
C SER A 11 -26.31 21.08 -29.55
N SER A 12 -26.82 20.14 -28.77
CA SER A 12 -26.28 19.88 -27.42
C SER A 12 -24.85 19.38 -27.59
N CYS A 13 -23.87 20.20 -27.20
CA CYS A 13 -22.47 19.80 -27.21
C CYS A 13 -22.24 18.68 -26.16
N PRO A 14 -21.89 17.45 -26.57
CA PRO A 14 -21.73 16.31 -25.66
C PRO A 14 -20.55 16.46 -24.69
N PHE A 15 -19.66 17.43 -24.94
CA PHE A 15 -18.48 17.70 -24.11
C PHE A 15 -18.83 18.23 -22.71
N LYS A 16 -19.88 19.04 -22.57
CA LYS A 16 -20.26 19.61 -21.26
C LYS A 16 -20.95 18.58 -20.36
N GLU A 17 -21.70 17.65 -20.95
CA GLU A 17 -22.36 16.56 -20.22
C GLU A 17 -21.34 15.52 -19.71
N LEU A 18 -20.27 15.26 -20.48
CA LEU A 18 -19.19 14.36 -20.06
C LEU A 18 -18.40 14.91 -18.86
N GLU A 19 -18.03 16.21 -18.90
CA GLU A 19 -17.32 16.86 -17.78
C GLU A 19 -18.19 16.90 -16.51
N GLN A 20 -19.49 17.15 -16.65
CA GLN A 20 -20.43 17.10 -15.52
C GLN A 20 -20.57 15.69 -14.95
N LEU A 21 -20.58 14.65 -15.79
CA LEU A 21 -20.62 13.26 -15.34
C LEU A 21 -19.34 12.87 -14.59
N ASP A 22 -18.18 13.31 -15.05
CA ASP A 22 -16.90 13.11 -14.36
C ASP A 22 -16.86 13.83 -13.01
N HIS A 23 -17.36 15.06 -12.93
CA HIS A 23 -17.49 15.78 -11.67
C HIS A 23 -18.46 15.11 -10.68
N LEU A 24 -19.60 14.61 -11.16
CA LEU A 24 -20.57 13.87 -10.34
C LEU A 24 -19.98 12.55 -9.86
N THR A 25 -19.25 11.83 -10.72
CA THR A 25 -18.59 10.56 -10.36
C THR A 25 -17.50 10.79 -9.31
N LEU A 26 -16.70 11.83 -9.46
CA LEU A 26 -15.71 12.24 -8.46
C LEU A 26 -16.37 12.60 -7.12
N GLN A 27 -17.47 13.35 -7.15
CA GLN A 27 -18.21 13.71 -5.95
C GLN A 27 -18.83 12.49 -5.26
N GLN A 28 -19.36 11.53 -6.01
CA GLN A 28 -19.85 10.26 -5.47
C GLN A 28 -18.73 9.43 -4.84
N GLN A 29 -17.55 9.40 -5.45
CA GLN A 29 -16.38 8.71 -4.91
C GLN A 29 -15.91 9.37 -3.60
N ILE A 30 -15.89 10.70 -3.53
CA ILE A 30 -15.56 11.46 -2.30
C ILE A 30 -16.57 11.14 -1.20
N ASN A 31 -17.87 11.14 -1.51
CA ASN A 31 -18.93 10.82 -0.55
C ASN A 31 -18.84 9.37 -0.06
N ALA A 32 -18.57 8.41 -0.95
CA ALA A 32 -18.39 7.01 -0.58
C ALA A 32 -17.18 6.82 0.36
N ASN A 33 -16.06 7.51 0.09
CA ASN A 33 -14.90 7.49 0.96
C ASN A 33 -15.18 8.12 2.33
N PHE A 34 -15.96 9.21 2.39
CA PHE A 34 -16.34 9.84 3.65
C PHE A 34 -17.22 8.91 4.50
N ILE A 35 -18.22 8.25 3.88
CA ILE A 35 -19.10 7.29 4.55
C ILE A 35 -18.29 6.09 5.06
N LEU A 36 -17.39 5.55 4.23
CA LEU A 36 -16.51 4.45 4.64
C LEU A 36 -15.62 4.84 5.82
N HIS A 37 -15.05 6.04 5.79
CA HIS A 37 -14.24 6.57 6.88
C HIS A 37 -15.06 6.79 8.16
N ALA A 38 -16.31 7.25 8.05
CA ALA A 38 -17.22 7.38 9.19
C ALA A 38 -17.56 6.02 9.81
N ILE A 39 -17.90 5.02 9.00
CA ILE A 39 -18.25 3.66 9.45
C ILE A 39 -17.05 2.98 10.13
N THR A 40 -15.87 3.04 9.52
CA THR A 40 -14.64 2.44 10.06
C THR A 40 -14.15 3.08 11.37
N ASN A 41 -14.59 4.31 11.64
CA ASN A 41 -14.22 5.08 12.82
C ASN A 41 -15.31 5.18 13.89
N TYR A 42 -16.55 4.80 13.58
CA TYR A 42 -17.72 5.01 14.44
C TYR A 42 -17.60 4.37 15.84
N LYS A 43 -16.76 3.33 16.00
CA LYS A 43 -16.53 2.64 17.28
C LYS A 43 -15.11 2.80 17.86
N LYS A 44 -14.23 3.55 17.19
CA LYS A 44 -12.82 3.70 17.62
C LYS A 44 -12.63 5.00 18.38
N SER A 45 -12.05 4.90 19.58
CA SER A 45 -11.62 6.08 20.33
C SER A 45 -10.60 6.91 19.54
N PRO A 46 -10.47 8.23 19.78
CA PRO A 46 -9.50 9.08 19.08
C PRO A 46 -8.04 8.59 19.21
N SER A 47 -7.69 7.93 20.32
CA SER A 47 -6.38 7.30 20.53
C SER A 47 -6.19 6.07 19.64
N GLU A 48 -7.16 5.16 19.59
CA GLU A 48 -7.11 3.96 18.73
C GLU A 48 -6.99 4.31 17.25
N ARG A 49 -7.66 5.38 16.80
CA ARG A 49 -7.55 5.88 15.42
C ARG A 49 -6.14 6.36 15.11
N LYS A 50 -5.55 7.19 15.98
CA LYS A 50 -4.16 7.66 15.83
C LYS A 50 -3.16 6.52 15.82
N THR A 51 -3.38 5.50 16.66
CA THR A 51 -2.51 4.32 16.72
C THR A 51 -2.61 3.49 15.43
N LEU A 52 -3.81 3.26 14.90
CA LEU A 52 -3.99 2.53 13.64
C LEU A 52 -3.39 3.28 12.46
N ASP A 53 -3.64 4.59 12.33
CA ASP A 53 -3.04 5.42 11.28
C ASP A 53 -1.50 5.40 11.35
N PHE A 54 -0.95 5.40 12.56
CA PHE A 54 0.49 5.28 12.77
C PHE A 54 1.02 3.90 12.32
N ILE A 55 0.34 2.82 12.69
CA ILE A 55 0.69 1.45 12.29
C ILE A 55 0.62 1.32 10.76
N ASP A 56 -0.44 1.80 10.13
CA ASP A 56 -0.63 1.74 8.68
C ASP A 56 0.47 2.50 7.93
N LYS A 57 0.83 3.70 8.39
CA LYS A 57 1.96 4.47 7.83
C LYS A 57 3.28 3.72 7.95
N LYS A 58 3.54 3.10 9.10
CA LYS A 58 4.77 2.31 9.30
C LYS A 58 4.78 1.04 8.46
N TRP A 59 3.63 0.38 8.32
CA TRP A 59 3.48 -0.80 7.46
C TRP A 59 3.73 -0.46 5.99
N LEU A 60 3.15 0.62 5.48
CA LEU A 60 3.40 1.11 4.12
C LEU A 60 4.88 1.46 3.89
N ALA A 61 5.53 2.09 4.86
CA ALA A 61 6.96 2.38 4.78
C ALA A 61 7.80 1.09 4.70
N LEU A 62 7.49 0.08 5.52
CA LEU A 62 8.16 -1.23 5.47
C LEU A 62 7.94 -1.93 4.12
N LEU A 63 6.73 -1.88 3.56
CA LEU A 63 6.44 -2.44 2.24
C LEU A 63 7.25 -1.76 1.13
N ARG A 64 7.45 -0.44 1.18
CA ARG A 64 8.30 0.29 0.22
C ARG A 64 9.75 -0.14 0.33
N LEU A 65 10.30 -0.17 1.55
CA LEU A 65 11.68 -0.63 1.80
C LEU A 65 11.89 -2.07 1.33
N TRP A 66 10.89 -2.94 1.52
CA TRP A 66 10.95 -4.32 1.04
C TRP A 66 10.97 -4.42 -0.50
N ARG A 67 10.18 -3.59 -1.18
CA ARG A 67 10.22 -3.51 -2.65
C ARG A 67 11.58 -3.03 -3.15
N GLU A 68 12.14 -1.99 -2.54
CA GLU A 68 13.48 -1.49 -2.88
C GLU A 68 14.56 -2.54 -2.66
N PHE A 69 14.52 -3.25 -1.51
CA PHE A 69 15.42 -4.36 -1.24
C PHE A 69 15.34 -5.45 -2.32
N ARG A 70 14.11 -5.86 -2.70
CA ARG A 70 13.89 -6.86 -3.77
C ARG A 70 14.41 -6.40 -5.13
N LEU A 71 14.25 -5.12 -5.46
CA LEU A 71 14.77 -4.57 -6.71
C LEU A 71 16.31 -4.58 -6.71
N ARG A 72 16.94 -4.16 -5.60
CA ARG A 72 18.40 -4.19 -5.45
C ARG A 72 18.95 -5.62 -5.45
N ASP A 73 18.32 -6.56 -4.74
CA ASP A 73 18.70 -7.98 -4.76
C ASP A 73 18.62 -8.56 -6.18
N LYS A 74 17.56 -8.24 -6.93
CA LYS A 74 17.43 -8.65 -8.33
C LYS A 74 18.52 -8.07 -9.23
N GLN A 75 18.90 -6.81 -9.00
CA GLN A 75 19.97 -6.15 -9.75
C GLN A 75 21.32 -6.80 -9.43
N ILE A 76 21.66 -6.95 -8.15
CA ILE A 76 22.88 -7.61 -7.67
C ILE A 76 23.00 -9.02 -8.25
N ARG A 77 21.93 -9.82 -8.24
CA ARG A 77 21.94 -11.17 -8.82
C ARG A 77 22.15 -11.17 -10.34
N ARG A 78 21.65 -10.17 -11.06
CA ARG A 78 21.86 -10.04 -12.51
C ARG A 78 23.29 -9.67 -12.80
N ASP A 79 23.82 -8.66 -12.12
CA ASP A 79 25.20 -8.19 -12.29
C ASP A 79 26.19 -9.30 -11.92
N TYR A 80 25.90 -10.04 -10.85
CA TYR A 80 26.67 -11.23 -10.45
C TYR A 80 26.57 -12.39 -11.46
N LYS A 81 25.45 -12.56 -12.16
CA LYS A 81 25.30 -13.60 -13.19
C LYS A 81 26.04 -13.24 -14.49
N SER A 82 26.28 -11.95 -14.73
CA SER A 82 27.08 -11.46 -15.86
C SER A 82 28.58 -11.42 -15.56
N ALA A 83 28.97 -11.29 -14.29
CA ALA A 83 30.32 -11.64 -13.83
C ALA A 83 30.43 -13.17 -13.77
N GLU A 84 31.59 -13.76 -14.10
CA GLU A 84 31.73 -15.21 -14.20
C GLU A 84 31.28 -16.01 -12.95
N PRO A 85 30.93 -17.30 -13.10
CA PRO A 85 30.34 -18.11 -12.02
C PRO A 85 31.29 -18.46 -10.86
N GLU A 86 32.56 -18.03 -10.90
CA GLU A 86 33.60 -18.54 -9.99
C GLU A 86 33.47 -18.07 -8.53
N HIS A 87 32.71 -17.01 -8.25
CA HIS A 87 32.65 -16.43 -6.90
C HIS A 87 31.50 -16.96 -6.01
N GLY A 88 31.41 -18.28 -5.81
CA GLY A 88 30.46 -18.90 -4.87
C GLY A 88 30.43 -18.28 -3.45
N TYR A 89 31.51 -17.58 -3.08
CA TYR A 89 31.62 -16.74 -1.89
C TYR A 89 30.50 -15.71 -1.73
N PHE A 90 30.10 -14.99 -2.79
CA PHE A 90 29.08 -13.96 -2.65
C PHE A 90 27.71 -14.54 -2.28
N GLN A 91 27.35 -15.69 -2.86
CA GLN A 91 26.09 -16.38 -2.52
C GLN A 91 26.12 -16.95 -1.10
N GLN A 92 27.25 -17.50 -0.66
CA GLN A 92 27.41 -18.00 0.70
C GLN A 92 27.41 -16.88 1.75
N GLU A 93 28.11 -15.77 1.51
CA GLU A 93 28.12 -14.63 2.42
C GLU A 93 26.76 -13.95 2.49
N LEU A 94 26.10 -13.72 1.35
CA LEU A 94 24.76 -13.14 1.32
C LEU A 94 23.74 -14.02 2.02
N TYR A 95 23.79 -15.33 1.80
CA TYR A 95 22.94 -16.28 2.51
C TYR A 95 23.22 -16.26 4.02
N SER A 96 24.50 -16.28 4.41
CA SER A 96 24.91 -16.26 5.82
C SER A 96 24.45 -14.98 6.52
N LEU A 97 24.60 -13.83 5.86
CA LEU A 97 24.17 -12.54 6.37
C LEU A 97 22.63 -12.48 6.51
N ILE A 98 21.88 -12.90 5.48
CA ILE A 98 20.42 -12.93 5.53
C ILE A 98 19.95 -13.88 6.64
N HIS A 99 20.57 -15.05 6.74
CA HIS A 99 20.25 -16.04 7.75
C HIS A 99 20.50 -15.52 9.17
N GLU A 100 21.65 -14.87 9.42
CA GLU A 100 21.99 -14.25 10.71
C GLU A 100 20.94 -13.20 11.10
N LYS A 101 20.62 -12.26 10.19
CA LYS A 101 19.63 -11.21 10.47
C LYS A 101 18.23 -11.79 10.69
N TYR A 102 17.85 -12.80 9.92
CA TYR A 102 16.57 -13.49 10.10
C TYR A 102 16.49 -14.19 11.47
N MET A 103 17.52 -14.92 11.87
CA MET A 103 17.55 -15.61 13.16
C MET A 103 17.55 -14.64 14.35
N ALA A 104 18.25 -13.50 14.23
CA ALA A 104 18.19 -12.44 15.23
C ALA A 104 16.77 -11.85 15.35
N ALA A 105 16.11 -11.56 14.23
CA ALA A 105 14.74 -11.06 14.22
C ALA A 105 13.75 -12.07 14.80
N ARG A 106 13.83 -13.34 14.38
CA ARG A 106 13.00 -14.45 14.89
C ARG A 106 13.15 -14.61 16.40
N SER A 107 14.38 -14.54 16.90
CA SER A 107 14.66 -14.66 18.34
C SER A 107 14.06 -13.51 19.15
N ARG A 108 14.14 -12.27 18.62
CA ARG A 108 13.49 -11.09 19.22
C ARG A 108 11.97 -11.24 19.23
N MET A 109 11.36 -11.60 18.10
CA MET A 109 9.92 -11.85 18.02
C MET A 109 9.45 -12.94 18.98
N GLY A 110 10.21 -14.04 19.12
CA GLY A 110 9.90 -15.10 20.08
C GLY A 110 10.03 -14.65 21.54
N ARG A 111 10.92 -13.71 21.85
CA ARG A 111 11.03 -13.08 23.17
C ARG A 111 9.84 -12.15 23.41
N ASP A 112 9.51 -11.30 22.46
CA ASP A 112 8.41 -10.33 22.57
C ASP A 112 7.06 -11.04 22.71
N LYS A 113 6.83 -12.12 21.95
CA LYS A 113 5.65 -12.98 22.11
C LYS A 113 5.54 -13.54 23.53
N ARG A 114 6.64 -14.04 24.11
CA ARG A 114 6.65 -14.56 25.48
C ARG A 114 6.39 -13.46 26.51
N ASN A 115 6.98 -12.28 26.33
CA ASN A 115 6.75 -11.14 27.20
C ASN A 115 5.29 -10.68 27.14
N LEU A 116 4.70 -10.63 25.94
CA LEU A 116 3.29 -10.27 25.75
C LEU A 116 2.35 -11.27 26.46
N LEU A 117 2.64 -12.58 26.35
CA LEU A 117 1.87 -13.62 27.05
C LEU A 117 1.99 -13.51 28.57
N LYS A 118 3.17 -13.19 29.10
CA LYS A 118 3.38 -12.94 30.52
C LYS A 118 2.59 -11.72 31.01
N CYS A 119 2.62 -10.62 30.27
CA CYS A 119 1.84 -9.42 30.63
C CYS A 119 0.33 -9.69 30.66
N LYS A 120 -0.19 -10.50 29.73
CA LYS A 120 -1.60 -10.92 29.74
C LYS A 120 -1.94 -11.81 30.94
N ALA A 121 -1.04 -12.70 31.32
CA ALA A 121 -1.23 -13.57 32.49
C ALA A 121 -1.16 -12.81 33.83
N SER A 122 -0.50 -11.65 33.88
CA SER A 122 -0.44 -10.79 35.08
C SER A 122 -1.59 -9.78 35.18
N GLN A 123 -2.45 -9.69 34.17
CA GLN A 123 -3.63 -8.81 34.14
C GLN A 123 -4.95 -9.56 34.36
N ALA A 124 -4.89 -10.89 34.52
CA ALA A 124 -6.00 -11.77 34.89
C ALA A 124 -5.89 -12.14 36.38
#